data_AF-A0A9D9Q2Z1-F1
#
_entry.id   AF-A0A9D9Q2Z1-F1
#
_cell.length_a   1.000
_cell.length_b   1.000
_cell.length_c   1.000
_cell.angle_alpha   90.00
_cell.angle_beta   90.00
_cell.angle_gamma   90.00
#
_symmetry.space_group_name_H-M   'P 1'
#
loop_
_entity.id
_entity.type
_entity.pdbx_description
1 polymer ?
#
loop_
_entity_poly.entity_id
_entity_poly.type
_entity_poly.pdbx_seq_one_letter_code
_entity_poly.pdbx_strand_id
1 'polypeptide(L)' 'MDEITLNGLEFFGFHGCLSSEKKHGQLFIVDVNMKICLLNAGKSDDLKDTI' A
#
# COMPACT_ATOMS: atom_id res chain seq x y z
N MET A 1 16.78 4.60 9.32
CA MET A 1 15.61 5.16 8.60
C MET A 1 14.60 4.04 8.64
N ASP A 2 13.45 4.32 9.23
CA ASP A 2 12.45 3.30 9.51
C ASP A 2 11.54 3.15 8.28
N GLU A 3 10.73 2.08 8.25
CA GLU A 3 9.78 1.86 7.17
C GLU A 3 8.46 1.27 7.68
N ILE A 4 7.38 1.60 6.99
CA ILE A 4 6.08 0.94 7.12
C ILE A 4 5.85 0.11 5.86
N THR A 5 5.55 -1.17 6.02
CA THR A 5 5.31 -2.10 4.91
C THR A 5 3.89 -2.64 4.93
N LEU A 6 3.23 -2.61 3.77
CA LEU A 6 1.95 -3.26 3.52
C LEU A 6 2.18 -4.27 2.40
N ASN A 7 2.02 -5.56 2.70
CA ASN A 7 2.30 -6.63 1.75
C ASN A 7 1.02 -7.37 1.37
N GLY A 8 0.91 -7.78 0.11
CA GLY A 8 -0.16 -8.64 -0.36
C GLY A 8 -1.53 -7.97 -0.38
N LEU A 9 -1.60 -6.66 -0.61
CA LEU A 9 -2.88 -5.98 -0.72
C LEU A 9 -3.57 -6.41 -2.02
N GLU A 10 -4.70 -7.10 -1.89
CA GLU A 10 -5.47 -7.59 -3.02
C GLU A 10 -6.54 -6.60 -3.45
N PHE A 11 -6.52 -6.24 -4.73
CA PHE A 11 -7.52 -5.37 -5.34
C PHE A 11 -8.04 -5.99 -6.63
N PHE A 12 -9.35 -6.09 -6.78
CA PHE A 12 -9.94 -6.43 -8.06
C PHE A 12 -10.06 -5.17 -8.93
N GLY A 13 -9.45 -5.18 -10.11
CA GLY A 13 -9.36 -4.02 -10.98
C GLY A 13 -9.68 -4.33 -12.44
N PHE A 14 -10.18 -3.32 -13.14
CA PHE A 14 -10.46 -3.35 -14.58
C PHE A 14 -9.39 -2.59 -15.37
N HIS A 15 -8.14 -2.70 -14.92
CA HIS A 15 -6.98 -2.18 -15.63
C HIS A 15 -6.59 -3.14 -16.77
N GLY A 16 -5.60 -2.74 -17.58
CA GLY A 16 -5.09 -3.54 -18.68
C GLY A 16 -5.10 -2.78 -20.01
N CYS A 17 -4.30 -3.24 -20.97
CA CYS A 17 -4.22 -2.65 -22.30
C CYS A 17 -5.39 -3.11 -23.17
N LEU A 18 -5.79 -4.38 -23.03
CA LEU A 18 -6.78 -5.04 -23.86
C LEU A 18 -8.20 -4.73 -23.39
N SER A 19 -9.13 -4.61 -24.35
CA SER A 19 -10.56 -4.41 -24.04
C SER A 19 -11.15 -5.57 -23.22
N SER A 20 -10.61 -6.79 -23.37
CA SER A 20 -11.02 -7.95 -22.58
C SER A 20 -10.65 -7.82 -21.11
N GLU A 21 -9.46 -7.31 -20.80
CA GLU A 21 -8.98 -7.07 -19.42
C GLU A 21 -9.85 -6.03 -18.72
N LYS A 22 -10.15 -4.93 -19.43
CA LYS A 22 -11.05 -3.87 -18.92
C LYS A 22 -12.50 -4.33 -18.76
N LYS A 23 -12.91 -5.40 -19.46
CA LYS A 23 -14.28 -5.94 -19.39
C LYS A 23 -14.44 -6.97 -18.26
N HIS A 24 -13.49 -7.89 -18.11
CA HIS A 24 -13.60 -8.98 -17.15
C HIS A 24 -12.92 -8.66 -15.82
N GLY A 25 -11.94 -7.77 -15.82
CA GLY A 25 -11.11 -7.47 -14.66
C GLY A 25 -10.19 -8.62 -14.27
N GLN A 26 -9.33 -8.35 -13.28
CA GLN A 26 -8.44 -9.33 -12.68
C GLN A 26 -8.01 -8.87 -11.28
N LEU A 27 -7.45 -9.80 -10.49
CA LEU A 27 -6.83 -9.48 -9.21
C LEU A 27 -5.44 -8.84 -9.42
N PHE A 28 -5.18 -7.78 -8.67
CA PHE A 28 -3.89 -7.13 -8.54
C PHE A 28 -3.42 -7.29 -7.10
N ILE A 29 -2.16 -7.70 -6.93
CA ILE A 29 -1.51 -7.80 -5.63
C ILE A 29 -0.50 -6.65 -5.55
N VAL A 30 -0.61 -5.85 -4.51
CA VAL A 30 0.20 -4.64 -4.32
C VAL A 30 0.98 -4.73 -3.02
N ASP A 31 2.29 -4.50 -3.13
CA ASP A 31 3.17 -4.27 -1.99
C ASP A 31 3.55 -2.78 -1.93
N VAL A 32 3.52 -2.21 -0.73
CA VAL A 32 3.88 -0.82 -0.46
C VAL A 32 4.96 -0.78 0.61
N ASN A 33 6.06 -0.10 0.31
CA ASN A 33 7.11 0.22 1.28
C ASN A 33 7.25 1.74 1.37
N MET A 34 7.03 2.28 2.56
CA MET A 34 7.15 3.70 2.86
C MET A 34 8.32 3.94 3.81
N LYS A 35 9.36 4.60 3.30
CA LYS A 35 10.50 5.06 4.12
C LYS A 35 10.15 6.37 4.81
N ILE A 36 10.05 6.35 6.13
CA ILE A 36 9.70 7.51 6.95
C ILE A 36 10.42 7.44 8.30
N CYS A 37 10.66 8.59 8.94
CA CYS A 37 11.19 8.64 10.30
C CYS A 37 10.07 8.36 11.30
N LEU A 38 10.14 7.25 12.05
CA LEU A 38 9.15 6.90 13.07
C LEU A 38 9.60 7.26 14.49
N LEU A 39 10.71 8.00 14.62
CA LEU A 39 11.28 8.38 15.91
C LEU A 39 10.30 9.14 16.81
N ASN A 40 9.49 10.04 16.24
CA ASN A 40 8.53 10.81 17.03
C ASN A 40 7.37 9.92 17.50
N ALA A 41 6.76 9.16 16.58
CA ALA A 41 5.73 8.18 16.91
C ALA A 41 6.17 7.20 18.01
N GLY A 42 7.39 6.67 17.93
CA GLY A 42 7.93 5.76 18.94
C GLY A 42 8.25 6.43 20.29
N LYS A 43 8.40 7.76 20.33
CA LYS A 43 8.62 8.51 21.58
C LYS A 43 7.31 8.94 22.24
N SER A 44 6.33 9.38 21.46
CA SER A 44 5.06 9.91 21.97
C SER A 44 4.03 8.83 22.22
N ASP A 45 4.12 7.70 21.51
CA ASP A 45 3.09 6.65 21.48
C ASP A 45 1.70 7.19 21.04
N ASP A 46 1.67 8.30 20.30
CA ASP A 46 0.45 8.86 19.70
C ASP A 46 0.36 8.44 18.22
N LEU A 47 -0.77 7.82 17.84
CA LEU A 47 -1.05 7.43 16.47
C LEU A 47 -1.04 8.63 15.50
N LYS A 48 -1.28 9.85 15.99
CA LYS A 48 -1.23 11.07 15.17
C LYS A 48 0.18 11.45 14.71
N ASP A 49 1.21 10.90 15.35
CA ASP A 49 2.61 11.14 14.99
C ASP A 49 3.14 10.13 13.96
N THR A 50 2.29 9.21 13.46
CA THR A 50 2.56 8.27 12.37
C THR A 50 1.69 8.54 11.13
N ILE A 51 1.78 7.68 10.11
CA ILE A 51 0.99 7.70 8.86
C ILE A 51 -0.41 7.12 9.07
#